data_AF-A0A9P7J9E8-F1
#
_entry.id   AF-A0A9P7J9E8-F1
#
_cell.length_a   1.000
_cell.length_b   1.000
_cell.length_c   1.000
_cell.angle_alpha   90.00
_cell.angle_beta   90.00
_cell.angle_gamma   90.00
#
_symmetry.space_group_name_H-M   'P 1'
#
loop_
_entity.id
_entity.type
_entity.pdbx_description
1 polymer ?
#
loop_
_entity_poly.entity_id
_entity_poly.type
_entity_poly.pdbx_seq_one_letter_code
_entity_poly.pdbx_strand_id
1 'polypeptide(L)'
;MSASNAGPAILGAGIFAKEAHLPALQTLGPPAPKLKAVYSRSEKSARELAAQATALLDTTPDPSIVLRALAAGKHVLSEKPVAADAASGVKLIAQYEAQYKPKGLVWRVAENWEAEPGHIAAGRAIAAGKIGKVTFFSSRTVNFMDQGTKWYTSTFGLCPRFNRISIKEVSCSIQVCPEKEEVIDEPLKGIELEQASFFAALKGKDDGLGSPLSALKDVAVIEAALTSGGEPIDLEKLLSQF
;
A
#
# COMPACT_ATOMS: atom_id res chain seq x y z
N MET A 1 -28.00 -22.01 2.53
CA MET A 1 -26.60 -21.64 2.21
C MET A 1 -26.08 -20.78 3.36
N SER A 2 -25.05 -21.22 4.07
CA SER A 2 -24.47 -20.44 5.19
C SER A 2 -23.80 -19.19 4.64
N ALA A 3 -24.27 -18.00 5.01
CA ALA A 3 -23.59 -16.75 4.68
C ALA A 3 -22.16 -16.81 5.24
N SER A 4 -21.15 -16.60 4.39
CA SER A 4 -19.75 -16.63 4.82
C SER A 4 -19.52 -15.52 5.86
N ASN A 5 -18.95 -15.86 7.01
CA ASN A 5 -18.72 -14.89 8.09
C ASN A 5 -17.39 -14.11 7.89
N ALA A 6 -16.82 -14.13 6.68
CA ALA A 6 -15.55 -13.50 6.35
C ALA A 6 -15.76 -12.09 5.81
N GLY A 7 -14.93 -11.14 6.24
CA GLY A 7 -14.99 -9.75 5.77
C GLY A 7 -13.79 -8.92 6.22
N PRO A 8 -13.49 -7.82 5.51
CA PRO A 8 -12.26 -7.05 5.69
C PRO A 8 -12.27 -6.19 6.97
N ALA A 9 -11.08 -5.72 7.36
CA ALA A 9 -10.88 -4.77 8.45
C ALA A 9 -9.98 -3.61 7.99
N ILE A 10 -10.27 -2.35 8.38
CA ILE A 10 -9.48 -1.17 7.97
C ILE A 10 -8.57 -0.64 9.10
N LEU A 11 -7.27 -0.89 9.06
CA LEU A 11 -6.34 -0.44 10.09
C LEU A 11 -5.79 0.98 9.87
N GLY A 12 -6.58 1.99 10.23
CA GLY A 12 -6.14 3.37 10.22
C GLY A 12 -7.31 4.28 9.88
N ALA A 13 -7.83 5.03 10.84
CA ALA A 13 -9.02 5.87 10.64
C ALA A 13 -8.72 7.29 10.11
N GLY A 14 -7.70 7.39 9.26
CA GLY A 14 -7.32 8.62 8.61
C GLY A 14 -8.25 9.00 7.46
N ILE A 15 -7.93 10.11 6.82
CA ILE A 15 -8.66 10.65 5.66
C ILE A 15 -8.90 9.59 4.57
N PHE A 16 -7.90 8.76 4.26
CA PHE A 16 -7.99 7.74 3.21
C PHE A 16 -9.02 6.66 3.53
N ALA A 17 -9.07 6.17 4.76
CA ALA A 17 -10.08 5.20 5.15
C ALA A 17 -11.51 5.75 5.02
N LYS A 18 -11.69 7.02 5.39
CA LYS A 18 -12.98 7.72 5.34
C LYS A 18 -13.45 8.01 3.92
N GLU A 19 -12.54 8.42 3.04
CA GLU A 19 -12.89 9.02 1.75
C GLU A 19 -12.47 8.22 0.52
N ALA A 20 -11.60 7.22 0.65
CA ALA A 20 -11.23 6.34 -0.44
C ALA A 20 -11.72 4.91 -0.20
N HIS A 21 -11.34 4.29 0.93
CA HIS A 21 -11.62 2.88 1.16
C HIS A 21 -13.11 2.59 1.44
N LEU A 22 -13.78 3.38 2.29
CA LEU A 22 -15.22 3.19 2.53
C LEU A 22 -16.07 3.46 1.26
N PRO A 23 -15.88 4.54 0.48
CA PRO A 23 -16.61 4.74 -0.76
C PRO A 23 -16.32 3.66 -1.81
N ALA A 24 -15.08 3.19 -1.94
CA ALA A 24 -14.75 2.09 -2.85
C ALA A 24 -15.50 0.80 -2.49
N LEU A 25 -15.55 0.43 -1.20
CA LEU A 25 -16.33 -0.70 -0.72
C LEU A 25 -17.83 -0.54 -1.00
N GLN A 26 -18.36 0.69 -0.87
CA GLN A 26 -19.75 0.99 -1.20
C GLN A 26 -20.04 0.84 -2.70
N THR A 27 -19.16 1.38 -3.56
CA THR A 27 -19.28 1.27 -5.03
C THR A 27 -19.26 -0.17 -5.50
N LEU A 28 -18.44 -1.02 -4.87
CA LEU A 28 -18.36 -2.44 -5.20
C LEU A 28 -19.64 -3.22 -4.87
N GLY A 29 -20.51 -2.73 -3.97
CA GLY A 29 -21.86 -3.24 -3.76
C GLY A 29 -21.95 -4.69 -3.24
N PRO A 30 -22.97 -5.48 -3.60
CA PRO A 30 -23.17 -6.86 -3.12
C PRO A 30 -22.00 -7.84 -3.37
N PRO A 31 -21.18 -7.69 -4.43
CA PRO A 31 -19.94 -8.42 -4.60
C PRO A 31 -18.88 -8.18 -3.50
N ALA A 32 -18.92 -7.04 -2.81
CA ALA A 32 -17.97 -6.69 -1.77
C ALA A 32 -18.28 -7.45 -0.46
N PRO A 33 -17.28 -8.06 0.18
CA PRO A 33 -17.46 -8.65 1.50
C PRO A 33 -17.77 -7.56 2.54
N LYS A 34 -18.73 -7.81 3.44
CA LYS A 34 -19.10 -6.86 4.49
C LYS A 34 -17.92 -6.51 5.37
N LEU A 35 -17.63 -5.21 5.51
CA LEU A 35 -16.63 -4.72 6.47
C LEU A 35 -16.97 -5.27 7.86
N LYS A 36 -15.96 -5.76 8.58
CA LYS A 36 -16.12 -6.32 9.93
C LYS A 36 -15.43 -5.44 10.96
N ALA A 37 -14.40 -4.72 10.54
CA ALA A 37 -13.61 -3.91 11.44
C ALA A 37 -12.86 -2.74 10.80
N VAL A 38 -12.25 -1.92 11.63
CA VAL A 38 -11.53 -0.66 11.48
C VAL A 38 -10.60 -0.52 12.71
N TYR A 39 -9.62 0.37 12.71
CA TYR A 39 -8.82 0.60 13.90
C TYR A 39 -8.16 1.97 13.75
N SER A 40 -7.92 2.66 14.87
CA SER A 40 -6.98 3.77 14.88
C SER A 40 -6.36 3.92 16.26
N ARG A 41 -5.15 4.47 16.29
CA ARG A 41 -4.46 4.86 17.54
C ARG A 41 -5.28 5.85 18.37
N SER A 42 -6.09 6.67 17.72
CA SER A 42 -7.03 7.59 18.37
C SER A 42 -8.42 6.96 18.43
N GLU A 43 -8.98 6.84 19.64
CA GLU A 43 -10.36 6.42 19.86
C GLU A 43 -11.36 7.29 19.07
N LYS A 44 -11.18 8.62 19.10
CA LYS A 44 -12.01 9.56 18.32
C LYS A 44 -12.06 9.20 16.85
N SER A 45 -10.91 9.09 16.18
CA SER A 45 -10.86 8.72 14.76
C SER A 45 -11.45 7.33 14.48
N ALA A 46 -11.17 6.33 15.33
CA ALA A 46 -11.73 4.99 15.19
C ALA A 46 -13.27 5.02 15.27
N ARG A 47 -13.83 5.75 16.24
CA ARG A 47 -15.29 5.94 16.37
C ARG A 47 -15.89 6.68 15.17
N GLU A 48 -15.24 7.73 14.67
CA GLU A 48 -15.71 8.48 13.51
C GLU A 48 -15.74 7.63 12.24
N LEU A 49 -14.65 6.91 11.94
CA LEU A 49 -14.61 6.02 10.78
C LEU A 49 -15.61 4.88 10.95
N ALA A 50 -15.75 4.32 12.14
CA ALA A 50 -16.70 3.25 12.39
C ALA A 50 -18.15 3.74 12.30
N ALA A 51 -18.45 4.95 12.75
CA ALA A 51 -19.76 5.57 12.57
C ALA A 51 -20.05 5.83 11.09
N GLN A 52 -19.06 6.32 10.34
CA GLN A 52 -19.18 6.52 8.89
C GLN A 52 -19.33 5.19 8.16
N ALA A 53 -18.56 4.17 8.54
CA ALA A 53 -18.69 2.82 8.05
C ALA A 53 -20.01 2.19 8.48
N THR A 54 -20.59 2.55 9.63
CA THR A 54 -21.89 2.04 10.05
C THR A 54 -23.00 2.70 9.24
N ALA A 55 -22.93 4.03 9.09
CA ALA A 55 -23.85 4.80 8.25
C ALA A 55 -23.81 4.40 6.77
N LEU A 56 -22.64 3.98 6.27
CA LEU A 56 -22.45 3.56 4.88
C LEU A 56 -22.57 2.04 4.68
N LEU A 57 -22.16 1.22 5.66
CA LEU A 57 -21.83 -0.22 5.53
C LEU A 57 -22.10 -1.07 6.81
N ASP A 58 -22.62 -0.50 7.90
CA ASP A 58 -23.12 -1.16 9.12
C ASP A 58 -22.10 -1.94 10.06
N THR A 59 -20.91 -1.43 10.48
CA THR A 59 -19.98 -2.12 11.46
C THR A 59 -18.87 -1.29 12.22
N THR A 60 -18.26 -1.83 13.32
CA THR A 60 -17.27 -1.18 14.29
C THR A 60 -16.09 -2.06 14.87
N PRO A 61 -14.93 -1.50 15.39
CA PRO A 61 -13.65 -2.29 15.65
C PRO A 61 -12.31 -1.78 16.34
N ASP A 62 -11.25 -2.63 16.43
CA ASP A 62 -10.06 -2.64 17.37
C ASP A 62 -8.65 -2.96 16.73
N PRO A 63 -7.50 -2.52 17.31
CA PRO A 63 -6.09 -2.76 16.89
C PRO A 63 -5.53 -4.16 16.70
N SER A 64 -5.93 -5.11 17.53
CA SER A 64 -5.33 -6.46 17.55
C SER A 64 -5.86 -7.33 16.41
N ILE A 65 -6.34 -6.69 15.35
CA ILE A 65 -7.28 -7.24 14.38
C ILE A 65 -6.60 -7.96 13.23
N VAL A 66 -5.37 -7.63 12.83
CA VAL A 66 -4.68 -8.40 11.78
C VAL A 66 -4.50 -9.84 12.24
N LEU A 67 -3.82 -10.04 13.38
CA LEU A 67 -3.60 -11.38 13.93
C LEU A 67 -4.89 -12.05 14.38
N ARG A 68 -5.85 -11.33 14.97
CA ARG A 68 -7.14 -11.94 15.34
C ARG A 68 -8.02 -12.29 14.14
N ALA A 69 -8.00 -11.49 13.08
CA ALA A 69 -8.73 -11.80 11.85
C ALA A 69 -8.12 -13.03 11.17
N LEU A 70 -6.79 -13.09 11.10
CA LEU A 70 -6.07 -14.28 10.62
C LEU A 70 -6.35 -15.50 11.51
N ALA A 71 -6.32 -15.36 12.84
CA ALA A 71 -6.68 -16.43 13.77
C ALA A 71 -8.12 -16.90 13.61
N ALA A 72 -9.04 -16.00 13.24
CA ALA A 72 -10.43 -16.30 12.90
C ALA A 72 -10.61 -16.86 11.47
N GLY A 73 -9.52 -17.19 10.77
CA GLY A 73 -9.55 -17.76 9.43
C GLY A 73 -9.92 -16.76 8.33
N LYS A 74 -9.68 -15.46 8.55
CA LYS A 74 -10.02 -14.39 7.60
C LYS A 74 -8.79 -13.91 6.86
N HIS A 75 -8.97 -13.59 5.58
CA HIS A 75 -8.00 -12.81 4.82
C HIS A 75 -7.99 -11.36 5.28
N VAL A 76 -6.84 -10.69 5.15
CA VAL A 76 -6.65 -9.33 5.65
C VAL A 76 -6.03 -8.46 4.55
N LEU A 77 -6.62 -7.30 4.29
CA LEU A 77 -5.98 -6.17 3.62
C LEU A 77 -5.88 -5.05 4.65
N SER A 78 -4.68 -4.71 5.11
CA SER A 78 -4.45 -3.70 6.13
C SER A 78 -3.94 -2.39 5.52
N GLU A 79 -4.38 -1.26 6.05
CA GLU A 79 -3.83 0.05 5.70
C GLU A 79 -2.34 0.15 6.07
N LYS A 80 -1.60 0.98 5.33
CA LYS A 80 -0.22 1.32 5.63
C LYS A 80 -0.10 2.25 6.87
N PRO A 81 1.05 2.25 7.58
CA PRO A 81 2.19 1.36 7.41
C PRO A 81 1.92 -0.05 7.96
N VAL A 82 2.66 -1.06 7.49
CA VAL A 82 2.53 -2.47 7.91
C VAL A 82 2.66 -2.67 9.42
N ALA A 83 3.51 -1.87 10.07
CA ALA A 83 3.73 -1.84 11.51
C ALA A 83 4.27 -0.45 11.94
N ALA A 84 4.45 -0.24 13.24
CA ALA A 84 4.95 1.03 13.78
C ALA A 84 6.47 1.23 13.56
N ASP A 85 7.21 0.12 13.49
CA ASP A 85 8.67 0.07 13.34
C ASP A 85 9.06 -1.27 12.68
N ALA A 86 10.30 -1.38 12.17
CA ALA A 86 10.70 -2.57 11.43
C ALA A 86 10.74 -3.80 12.33
N ALA A 87 11.24 -3.68 13.56
CA ALA A 87 11.35 -4.80 14.49
C ALA A 87 9.99 -5.45 14.83
N SER A 88 8.95 -4.64 15.05
CA SER A 88 7.58 -5.12 15.28
C SER A 88 6.95 -5.67 14.00
N GLY A 89 7.23 -5.06 12.84
CA GLY A 89 6.81 -5.55 11.54
C GLY A 89 7.38 -6.93 11.21
N VAL A 90 8.67 -7.16 11.44
CA VAL A 90 9.31 -8.47 11.20
C VAL A 90 8.66 -9.55 12.04
N LYS A 91 8.47 -9.30 13.34
CA LYS A 91 7.80 -10.26 14.25
C LYS A 91 6.38 -10.59 13.79
N LEU A 92 5.63 -9.56 13.38
CA LEU A 92 4.25 -9.71 12.91
C LEU A 92 4.20 -10.54 11.62
N ILE A 93 5.10 -10.29 10.68
CA ILE A 93 5.21 -11.00 9.40
C ILE A 93 5.65 -12.44 9.62
N ALA A 94 6.69 -12.68 10.43
CA ALA A 94 7.16 -14.02 10.78
C ALA A 94 6.04 -14.87 11.40
N GLN A 95 5.24 -14.28 12.29
CA GLN A 95 4.08 -14.95 12.86
C GLN A 95 3.05 -15.32 11.79
N TYR A 96 2.75 -14.40 10.86
CA TYR A 96 1.85 -14.67 9.74
C TYR A 96 2.35 -15.79 8.83
N GLU A 97 3.61 -15.74 8.42
CA GLU A 97 4.20 -16.72 7.52
C GLU A 97 4.26 -18.12 8.15
N ALA A 98 4.52 -18.21 9.45
CA ALA A 98 4.55 -19.48 10.15
C ALA A 98 3.15 -20.06 10.40
N GLN A 99 2.18 -19.22 10.80
CA GLN A 99 0.93 -19.72 11.39
C GLN A 99 -0.29 -19.64 10.47
N TYR A 100 -0.31 -18.73 9.50
CA TYR A 100 -1.52 -18.39 8.74
C TYR A 100 -1.34 -18.56 7.23
N LYS A 101 -0.18 -18.19 6.68
CA LYS A 101 0.14 -18.39 5.25
C LYS A 101 0.01 -19.86 4.81
N PRO A 102 0.49 -20.89 5.57
CA PRO A 102 0.35 -22.29 5.17
C PRO A 102 -1.10 -22.79 5.22
N LYS A 103 -1.99 -22.09 5.92
CA LYS A 103 -3.43 -22.36 5.96
C LYS A 103 -4.19 -21.74 4.77
N GLY A 104 -3.46 -21.16 3.81
CA GLY A 104 -4.03 -20.46 2.66
C GLY A 104 -4.59 -19.08 2.99
N LEU A 105 -4.30 -18.52 4.17
CA LEU A 105 -4.77 -17.18 4.52
C LEU A 105 -3.86 -16.12 3.89
N VAL A 106 -4.46 -15.25 3.10
CA VAL A 106 -3.81 -14.07 2.50
C VAL A 106 -3.86 -12.86 3.44
N TRP A 107 -2.70 -12.26 3.69
CA TRP A 107 -2.54 -10.91 4.24
C TRP A 107 -1.77 -10.02 3.26
N ARG A 108 -2.32 -8.83 2.98
CA ARG A 108 -1.67 -7.76 2.21
C ARG A 108 -1.75 -6.40 2.90
N VAL A 109 -0.86 -5.50 2.52
CA VAL A 109 -0.82 -4.10 2.96
C VAL A 109 -1.24 -3.19 1.80
N ALA A 110 -2.04 -2.16 2.08
CA ALA A 110 -2.57 -1.23 1.10
C ALA A 110 -1.51 -0.19 0.66
N GLU A 111 -0.46 -0.65 -0.02
CA GLU A 111 0.56 0.17 -0.67
C GLU A 111 0.16 0.50 -2.12
N ASN A 112 -0.82 1.39 -2.27
CA ASN A 112 -1.49 1.66 -3.55
C ASN A 112 -0.55 2.09 -4.69
N TRP A 113 0.62 2.67 -4.37
CA TRP A 113 1.61 3.09 -5.35
C TRP A 113 2.29 1.91 -6.06
N GLU A 114 2.42 0.76 -5.40
CA GLU A 114 2.98 -0.47 -5.97
C GLU A 114 2.08 -1.01 -7.11
N ALA A 115 0.78 -0.74 -7.03
CA ALA A 115 -0.22 -1.15 -8.01
C ALA A 115 -0.42 -0.14 -9.16
N GLU A 116 0.22 1.04 -9.13
CA GLU A 116 0.03 2.06 -10.17
C GLU A 116 0.62 1.58 -11.51
N PRO A 117 -0.13 1.68 -12.63
CA PRO A 117 0.30 1.14 -13.93
C PRO A 117 1.64 1.68 -14.41
N GLY A 118 1.88 2.97 -14.20
CA GLY A 118 3.16 3.59 -14.53
C GLY A 118 4.32 2.94 -13.78
N HIS A 119 4.19 2.76 -12.46
CA HIS A 119 5.26 2.19 -11.65
C HIS A 119 5.52 0.74 -12.03
N ILE A 120 4.47 -0.04 -12.30
CA ILE A 120 4.58 -1.42 -12.80
C ILE A 120 5.29 -1.45 -14.16
N ALA A 121 4.92 -0.56 -15.09
CA ALA A 121 5.53 -0.49 -16.42
C ALA A 121 7.02 -0.12 -16.34
N ALA A 122 7.36 0.86 -15.50
CA ALA A 122 8.75 1.24 -15.25
C ALA A 122 9.56 0.10 -14.61
N GLY A 123 9.00 -0.57 -13.61
CA GLY A 123 9.61 -1.73 -12.98
C GLY A 123 9.89 -2.86 -13.98
N ARG A 124 8.93 -3.16 -14.87
CA ARG A 124 9.11 -4.15 -15.95
C ARG A 124 10.19 -3.74 -16.94
N ALA A 125 10.23 -2.47 -17.34
CA ALA A 125 11.24 -1.94 -18.26
C ALA A 125 12.66 -2.04 -17.68
N ILE A 126 12.83 -1.68 -16.40
CA ILE A 126 14.10 -1.80 -15.69
C ILE A 126 14.51 -3.28 -15.57
N ALA A 127 13.60 -4.16 -15.16
CA ALA A 127 13.86 -5.58 -15.02
C ALA A 127 14.24 -6.26 -16.35
N ALA A 128 13.72 -5.77 -17.47
CA ALA A 128 14.08 -6.21 -18.82
C ALA A 128 15.45 -5.68 -19.30
N GLY A 129 16.18 -4.92 -18.47
CA GLY A 129 17.51 -4.40 -18.78
C GLY A 129 17.50 -3.17 -19.69
N LYS A 130 16.36 -2.50 -19.88
CA LYS A 130 16.18 -1.41 -20.86
C LYS A 130 17.15 -0.23 -20.69
N ILE A 131 17.63 0.01 -19.47
CA ILE A 131 18.57 1.10 -19.13
C ILE A 131 19.91 0.58 -18.58
N GLY A 132 20.16 -0.74 -18.65
CA GLY A 132 21.32 -1.35 -18.01
C GLY A 132 21.29 -1.25 -16.48
N LYS A 133 22.45 -1.04 -15.85
CA LYS A 133 22.57 -0.93 -14.40
C LYS A 133 21.99 0.39 -13.91
N VAL A 134 21.00 0.34 -13.01
CA VAL A 134 20.47 1.52 -12.34
C VAL A 134 21.56 2.16 -11.49
N THR A 135 21.88 3.42 -11.79
CA THR A 135 22.89 4.21 -11.04
C THR A 135 22.27 5.34 -10.22
N PHE A 136 21.07 5.77 -10.58
CA PHE A 136 20.37 6.88 -9.94
C PHE A 136 18.85 6.71 -10.07
N PHE A 137 18.10 7.20 -9.08
CA PHE A 137 16.66 7.36 -9.17
C PHE A 137 16.26 8.71 -8.57
N SER A 138 15.19 9.30 -9.11
CA SER A 138 14.57 10.51 -8.56
C SER A 138 13.07 10.36 -8.64
N SER A 139 12.39 10.56 -7.51
CA SER A 139 10.94 10.63 -7.43
C SER A 139 10.54 12.00 -6.93
N ARG A 140 9.66 12.69 -7.67
CA ARG A 140 9.17 14.01 -7.30
C ARG A 140 7.65 14.04 -7.39
N THR A 141 7.01 14.06 -6.24
CA THR A 141 5.56 14.29 -6.15
C THR A 141 5.31 15.78 -5.96
N VAL A 142 4.75 16.44 -6.97
CA VAL A 142 4.29 17.83 -6.87
C VAL A 142 2.77 17.83 -6.96
N ASN A 143 2.11 18.14 -5.85
CA ASN A 143 0.67 18.32 -5.82
C ASN A 143 0.36 19.82 -5.81
N PHE A 144 -0.46 20.28 -6.76
CA PHE A 144 -1.06 21.60 -6.64
C PHE A 144 -2.10 21.57 -5.51
N MET A 145 -1.84 22.29 -4.42
CA MET A 145 -2.80 22.51 -3.35
C MET A 145 -3.33 23.93 -3.44
N ASP A 146 -4.57 24.05 -3.90
CA ASP A 146 -5.31 25.31 -3.87
C ASP A 146 -5.71 25.64 -2.41
N GLN A 147 -5.45 26.87 -1.98
CA GLN A 147 -5.73 27.35 -0.62
C GLN A 147 -7.22 27.38 -0.26
N GLY A 148 -8.11 27.51 -1.24
CA GLY A 148 -9.56 27.46 -1.06
C GLY A 148 -10.13 26.05 -1.16
N THR A 149 -9.34 25.09 -1.65
CA THR A 149 -9.78 23.71 -1.64
C THR A 149 -9.63 23.14 -0.25
N LYS A 150 -10.47 22.16 0.01
CA LYS A 150 -10.31 21.29 1.14
C LYS A 150 -8.89 20.64 1.20
N TRP A 151 -7.99 20.71 0.21
CA TRP A 151 -6.59 20.25 0.38
C TRP A 151 -5.77 21.08 1.35
N TYR A 152 -6.14 22.34 1.50
CA TYR A 152 -5.51 23.27 2.40
C TYR A 152 -6.16 23.26 3.79
N THR A 153 -7.40 22.73 3.92
CA THR A 153 -8.18 22.70 5.18
C THR A 153 -8.83 21.34 5.56
N SER A 154 -9.38 20.54 4.63
CA SER A 154 -9.45 19.03 4.59
C SER A 154 -10.27 18.42 3.40
N THR A 155 -9.64 17.69 2.41
CA THR A 155 -10.06 16.63 1.39
C THR A 155 -10.60 16.85 -0.10
N PHE A 156 -10.87 15.81 -0.96
CA PHE A 156 -10.55 15.76 -2.46
C PHE A 156 -11.70 16.10 -3.43
N GLY A 157 -11.36 16.76 -4.54
CA GLY A 157 -12.21 17.04 -5.71
C GLY A 157 -11.55 16.58 -7.01
N LEU A 158 -12.37 16.09 -7.94
CA LEU A 158 -12.01 15.37 -9.16
C LEU A 158 -11.29 16.25 -10.20
N CYS A 159 -10.04 15.92 -10.49
CA CYS A 159 -9.32 16.32 -11.70
C CYS A 159 -8.75 15.03 -12.33
N PRO A 160 -8.77 14.83 -13.66
CA PRO A 160 -8.11 13.69 -14.30
C PRO A 160 -6.61 13.74 -13.98
N ARG A 161 -6.14 12.84 -13.13
CA ARG A 161 -4.75 12.79 -12.70
C ARG A 161 -4.03 11.67 -13.44
N PHE A 162 -3.01 12.05 -14.19
CA PHE A 162 -2.08 11.13 -14.84
C PHE A 162 -0.84 10.99 -13.96
N ASN A 163 -0.34 9.76 -13.86
CA ASN A 163 1.01 9.48 -13.39
C ASN A 163 1.95 9.51 -14.60
N ARG A 164 2.84 10.51 -14.63
CA ARG A 164 3.87 10.64 -15.66
C ARG A 164 5.18 10.08 -15.11
N ILE A 165 5.73 9.09 -15.79
CA ILE A 165 7.04 8.53 -15.47
C ILE A 165 7.96 8.70 -16.67
N SER A 166 9.09 9.36 -16.44
CA SER A 166 10.18 9.46 -17.40
C SER A 166 11.27 8.44 -17.06
N ILE A 167 11.59 7.56 -17.99
CA ILE A 167 12.74 6.67 -17.92
C ILE A 167 13.82 7.22 -18.83
N LYS A 168 15.00 7.49 -18.28
CA LYS A 168 16.13 8.07 -19.00
C LYS A 168 17.29 7.08 -19.03
N GLU A 169 17.75 6.77 -20.22
CA GLU A 169 19.00 6.05 -20.44
C GLU A 169 20.09 7.09 -20.74
N VAL A 170 21.15 7.10 -19.94
CA VAL A 170 22.29 8.00 -20.12
C VAL A 170 23.52 7.15 -20.39
N SER A 171 24.14 7.33 -21.55
CA SER A 171 25.42 6.70 -21.88
C SER A 171 26.50 7.78 -21.88
N CYS A 172 27.39 7.77 -20.88
CA CYS A 172 28.45 8.78 -20.78
C CYS A 172 29.77 8.31 -21.35
N SER A 173 30.36 9.15 -22.20
CA SER A 173 31.79 9.16 -22.55
C SER A 173 32.46 10.40 -21.95
N ILE A 174 33.79 10.46 -21.94
CA ILE A 174 34.57 11.58 -21.36
C ILE A 174 34.18 12.96 -21.95
N GLN A 175 33.59 13.00 -23.16
CA GLN A 175 33.23 14.26 -23.85
C GLN A 175 31.73 14.45 -24.12
N VAL A 176 30.91 13.39 -24.14
CA VAL A 176 29.48 13.50 -24.44
C VAL A 176 28.68 12.46 -23.65
N CYS A 177 27.58 12.90 -23.06
CA CYS A 177 26.59 12.05 -22.40
C CYS A 177 25.24 12.16 -23.13
N PRO A 178 25.03 11.44 -24.26
CA PRO A 178 23.71 11.37 -24.87
C PRO A 178 22.67 10.76 -23.90
N GLU A 179 21.49 11.39 -23.87
CA GLU A 179 20.33 10.98 -23.09
C GLU A 179 19.21 10.53 -24.03
N LYS A 180 18.60 9.38 -23.73
CA LYS A 180 17.38 8.89 -24.37
C LYS A 180 16.27 8.82 -23.34
N GLU A 181 15.18 9.56 -23.57
CA GLU A 181 14.03 9.62 -22.67
C GLU A 181 12.83 8.88 -23.26
N GLU A 182 12.16 8.10 -22.41
CA GLU A 182 10.84 7.53 -22.67
C GLU A 182 9.86 7.99 -21.59
N VAL A 183 8.69 8.45 -22.01
CA VAL A 183 7.65 8.95 -21.11
C VAL A 183 6.46 7.99 -21.12
N ILE A 184 6.05 7.55 -19.94
CA ILE A 184 4.87 6.74 -19.69
C ILE A 184 3.84 7.63 -18.99
N ASP A 185 2.71 7.89 -19.65
CA ASP A 185 1.59 8.66 -19.11
C ASP A 185 0.39 7.73 -18.92
N GLU A 186 0.10 7.35 -17.67
CA GLU A 186 -1.02 6.45 -17.33
C GLU A 186 -1.98 7.13 -16.35
N PRO A 187 -3.31 6.91 -16.48
CA PRO A 187 -4.25 7.40 -15.49
C PRO A 187 -4.00 6.74 -14.13
N LEU A 188 -4.07 7.52 -13.04
CA LEU A 188 -3.96 6.99 -11.68
C LEU A 188 -5.11 6.01 -11.40
N LYS A 189 -4.75 4.78 -11.01
CA LYS A 189 -5.70 3.69 -10.71
C LYS A 189 -5.22 2.75 -9.60
N GLY A 190 -4.19 3.14 -8.84
CA GLY A 190 -3.50 2.26 -7.92
C GLY A 190 -4.42 1.69 -6.84
N ILE A 191 -5.37 2.49 -6.34
CA ILE A 191 -6.31 2.02 -5.30
C ILE A 191 -7.26 0.95 -5.85
N GLU A 192 -7.84 1.17 -7.03
CA GLU A 192 -8.73 0.21 -7.67
C GLU A 192 -8.00 -1.09 -8.04
N LEU A 193 -6.78 -0.96 -8.57
CA LEU A 193 -5.96 -2.09 -8.98
C LEU A 193 -5.41 -2.88 -7.80
N GLU A 194 -5.05 -2.22 -6.70
CA GLU A 194 -4.65 -2.87 -5.44
C GLU A 194 -5.79 -3.74 -4.89
N GLN A 195 -7.00 -3.20 -4.80
CA GLN A 195 -8.15 -3.96 -4.31
C GLN A 195 -8.49 -5.13 -5.25
N ALA A 196 -8.46 -4.90 -6.57
CA ALA A 196 -8.67 -5.95 -7.56
C ALA A 196 -7.62 -7.06 -7.45
N SER A 197 -6.36 -6.67 -7.27
CA SER A 197 -5.21 -7.56 -7.07
C SER A 197 -5.39 -8.41 -5.79
N PHE A 198 -5.79 -7.81 -4.67
CA PHE A 198 -6.09 -8.54 -3.44
C PHE A 198 -7.22 -9.56 -3.66
N PHE A 199 -8.32 -9.17 -4.32
CA PHE A 199 -9.43 -10.10 -4.60
C PHE A 199 -9.04 -11.24 -5.56
N ALA A 200 -8.10 -11.00 -6.48
CA ALA A 200 -7.54 -12.04 -7.33
C ALA A 200 -6.68 -13.04 -6.51
N ALA A 201 -5.88 -12.54 -5.57
CA ALA A 201 -5.09 -13.37 -4.67
C ALA A 201 -5.98 -14.29 -3.81
N LEU A 202 -7.14 -13.82 -3.34
CA LEU A 202 -8.12 -14.66 -2.61
C LEU A 202 -8.65 -15.83 -3.45
N LYS A 203 -8.58 -15.72 -4.78
CA LYS A 203 -8.98 -16.76 -5.75
C LYS A 203 -7.79 -17.59 -6.25
N GLY A 204 -6.62 -17.47 -5.61
CA GLY A 204 -5.40 -18.19 -5.96
C GLY A 204 -4.59 -17.59 -7.12
N LYS A 205 -4.89 -16.35 -7.54
CA LYS A 205 -4.14 -15.63 -8.58
C LYS A 205 -3.35 -14.48 -7.95
N ASP A 206 -2.28 -14.83 -7.25
CA ASP A 206 -1.41 -13.89 -6.56
C ASP A 206 -0.34 -13.33 -7.51
N ASP A 207 -0.30 -12.01 -7.66
CA ASP A 207 0.67 -11.26 -8.47
C ASP A 207 1.87 -10.74 -7.66
N GLY A 208 1.91 -11.02 -6.35
CA GLY A 208 2.97 -10.61 -5.44
C GLY A 208 2.87 -9.18 -4.89
N LEU A 209 1.93 -8.36 -5.39
CA LEU A 209 1.76 -6.97 -4.96
C LEU A 209 1.17 -6.88 -3.54
N GLY A 210 1.52 -5.84 -2.79
CA GLY A 210 1.02 -5.58 -1.45
C GLY A 210 1.49 -6.59 -0.42
N SER A 211 2.60 -7.31 -0.69
CA SER A 211 3.12 -8.29 0.26
C SER A 211 3.58 -7.59 1.55
N PRO A 212 3.29 -8.15 2.74
CA PRO A 212 3.71 -7.52 4.00
C PRO A 212 5.24 -7.32 4.09
N LEU A 213 6.02 -8.25 3.52
CA LEU A 213 7.48 -8.15 3.48
C LEU A 213 7.96 -7.01 2.57
N SER A 214 7.28 -6.76 1.44
CA SER A 214 7.56 -5.61 0.57
C SER A 214 7.33 -4.31 1.34
N ALA A 215 6.17 -4.15 1.99
CA ALA A 215 5.82 -2.95 2.75
C ALA A 215 6.74 -2.70 3.96
N LEU A 216 7.34 -3.76 4.53
CA LEU A 216 8.32 -3.62 5.61
C LEU A 216 9.60 -2.90 5.17
N LYS A 217 9.99 -3.03 3.89
CA LYS A 217 11.18 -2.36 3.36
C LYS A 217 11.06 -0.84 3.45
N ASP A 218 9.86 -0.29 3.27
CA ASP A 218 9.61 1.15 3.38
C ASP A 218 9.86 1.65 4.81
N VAL A 219 9.44 0.87 5.81
CA VAL A 219 9.71 1.15 7.22
C VAL A 219 11.21 1.06 7.52
N ALA A 220 11.90 0.05 6.97
CA ALA A 220 13.35 -0.10 7.13
C ALA A 220 14.15 1.05 6.50
N VAL A 221 13.70 1.60 5.36
CA VAL A 221 14.30 2.80 4.76
C VAL A 221 14.15 4.01 5.68
N ILE A 222 12.96 4.20 6.26
CA ILE A 222 12.72 5.30 7.22
C ILE A 222 13.59 5.13 8.46
N GLU A 223 13.65 3.92 9.02
CA GLU A 223 14.48 3.62 10.18
C GLU A 223 15.96 3.88 9.88
N ALA A 224 16.47 3.36 8.77
CA ALA A 224 17.84 3.61 8.32
C ALA A 224 18.13 5.10 8.13
N ALA A 225 17.19 5.87 7.55
CA ALA A 225 17.35 7.31 7.39
C ALA A 225 17.44 8.04 8.75
N LEU A 226 16.69 7.58 9.76
CA LEU A 226 16.68 8.17 11.09
C LEU A 226 17.89 7.77 11.93
N THR A 227 18.43 6.55 11.74
CA THR A 227 19.47 6.00 12.62
C THR A 227 20.86 5.94 11.99
N SER A 228 21.00 6.22 10.69
CA SER A 228 22.29 6.14 9.98
C SER A 228 23.38 7.04 10.52
N GLY A 229 23.03 8.19 11.11
CA GLY A 229 24.02 9.19 11.51
C GLY A 229 24.90 9.68 10.35
N GLY A 230 24.44 9.52 9.09
CA GLY A 230 25.19 9.85 7.88
C GLY A 230 26.00 8.69 7.28
N GLU A 231 26.06 7.53 7.94
CA GLU A 231 26.78 6.36 7.44
C GLU A 231 25.89 5.46 6.55
N PRO A 232 26.46 4.78 5.54
CA PRO A 232 25.71 3.81 4.74
C PRO A 232 25.14 2.66 5.59
N ILE A 233 23.84 2.40 5.46
CA ILE A 233 23.17 1.23 6.06
C ILE A 233 22.76 0.25 4.96
N ASP A 234 23.13 -1.01 5.13
CA ASP A 234 22.65 -2.12 4.31
C ASP A 234 21.25 -2.55 4.78
N LEU A 235 20.24 -2.32 3.93
CA LEU A 235 18.84 -2.58 4.25
C LEU A 235 18.52 -4.09 4.34
N GLU A 236 19.17 -4.94 3.56
CA GLU A 236 18.98 -6.38 3.63
C GLU A 236 19.58 -6.93 4.93
N LYS A 237 20.75 -6.41 5.31
CA LYS A 237 21.36 -6.71 6.60
C LYS A 237 20.53 -6.17 7.77
N LEU A 238 19.89 -5.00 7.62
CA LEU A 238 19.02 -4.43 8.66
C LEU A 238 17.77 -5.29 8.87
N LEU A 239 17.14 -5.72 7.78
CA LEU A 239 15.95 -6.57 7.83
C LEU A 239 16.24 -7.98 8.36
N SER A 240 17.43 -8.52 8.11
CA SER A 240 17.84 -9.86 8.57
C SER A 240 18.32 -9.94 10.03
N GLN A 241 18.41 -8.80 10.73
CA GLN A 241 18.74 -8.76 12.17
C GLN A 241 17.54 -9.13 13.07
N PHE A 242 16.38 -9.38 12.47
CA PHE A 242 15.11 -9.64 13.13
C PHE A 242 14.45 -10.90 12.57
#